data_AF-A0A1J3HLH8-F1
#
_entry.id   AF-A0A1J3HLH8-F1
#
_cell.length_a   1.000
_cell.length_b   1.000
_cell.length_c   1.000
_cell.angle_alpha   90.00
_cell.angle_beta   90.00
_cell.angle_gamma   90.00
#
_symmetry.space_group_name_H-M   'P 1'
#
loop_
_entity.id
_entity.type
_entity.pdbx_description
1 polymer ?
#
loop_
_entity_poly.entity_id
_entity_poly.type
_entity_poly.pdbx_seq_one_letter_code
_entity_poly.pdbx_strand_id
1 'polypeptide(L)'
;MNHSNLAIPTLSLSVNLIAKHPIRQLSAPIRRRNFANPRLLFPVRLNETPVYLAAKRVLRVRATADGDGKTGNWVNRLPIPGLGAENVFRLISSATGSPIGQFISSPVTFLHSVDPRIKLVWLLTLVILPARANIVVRLGLVLCTALLSISVLPRQVWMDQLARVSLLSGILFITLGLGSDGAPPMLQSRTPPSSITSLPDLPMSLSGYSYMLLKLGPLQFTRKGLSVGSTSACLTFIIFQSASICLATTTPEQLALALRWFLFPLTYIGVPVGEIILTLLLSLRFINLVFDEVRSVALGIVSRRVNWKQLTVLETLDIFASFIRRIFKNIFRHAEQISQAMIVRGFRGESSSHKIYFFSGSSNKLADFASILCLIGVISTALLSEYIFV
;
A
#
# COMPACT_ATOMS: atom_id res chain seq x y z
N MET A 1 55.84 -1.12 60.34
CA MET A 1 54.84 -0.22 59.73
C MET A 1 53.89 -1.12 58.93
N ASN A 2 52.82 -1.65 59.56
CA ASN A 2 51.44 -1.10 59.58
C ASN A 2 50.99 -0.64 58.17
N HIS A 3 49.89 -1.07 57.55
CA HIS A 3 48.71 -1.82 57.98
C HIS A 3 47.97 -2.36 56.73
N SER A 4 47.55 -3.62 56.78
CA SER A 4 46.24 -4.17 56.34
C SER A 4 45.36 -3.43 55.32
N ASN A 5 45.10 -4.08 54.17
CA ASN A 5 43.78 -4.12 53.53
C ASN A 5 43.10 -5.46 53.90
N LEU A 6 42.23 -5.40 54.90
CA LEU A 6 41.16 -6.37 55.20
C LEU A 6 39.96 -5.99 54.30
N ALA A 7 39.21 -6.92 53.71
CA ALA A 7 37.89 -7.38 54.20
C ALA A 7 37.04 -7.65 52.91
N ILE A 8 36.28 -8.72 52.64
CA ILE A 8 35.80 -9.94 53.34
C ILE A 8 35.33 -10.94 52.22
N PRO A 9 34.73 -12.13 52.45
CA PRO A 9 35.31 -13.41 52.02
C PRO A 9 34.40 -14.23 51.09
N THR A 10 34.94 -15.34 50.62
CA THR A 10 34.23 -16.46 49.99
C THR A 10 33.97 -17.59 50.99
N LEU A 11 32.94 -18.41 50.70
CA LEU A 11 32.64 -19.77 51.22
C LEU A 11 31.97 -19.81 52.62
N SER A 12 31.01 -20.69 52.93
CA SER A 12 30.77 -22.09 52.49
C SER A 12 29.39 -22.62 52.95
N LEU A 13 28.82 -23.56 52.18
CA LEU A 13 28.01 -24.76 52.55
C LEU A 13 26.76 -24.61 53.46
N SER A 14 25.64 -25.34 53.32
CA SER A 14 25.53 -26.81 53.18
C SER A 14 24.07 -27.26 52.93
N VAL A 15 23.93 -28.42 52.24
CA VAL A 15 22.99 -29.55 52.53
C VAL A 15 21.56 -29.58 51.92
N ASN A 16 21.44 -30.49 50.94
CA ASN A 16 20.39 -31.48 50.62
C ASN A 16 18.93 -31.26 51.06
N LEU A 17 18.01 -31.41 50.09
CA LEU A 17 16.97 -32.44 50.17
C LEU A 17 16.36 -32.78 48.79
N ILE A 18 16.11 -34.07 48.64
CA ILE A 18 15.58 -34.84 47.52
C ILE A 18 14.09 -34.54 47.26
N ALA A 19 13.69 -34.46 45.98
CA ALA A 19 12.42 -35.03 45.50
C ALA A 19 12.47 -35.28 43.97
N LYS A 20 12.46 -36.56 43.60
CA LYS A 20 12.23 -37.08 42.25
C LYS A 20 10.73 -36.96 41.91
N HIS A 21 10.38 -36.45 40.73
CA HIS A 21 9.23 -36.95 39.96
C HIS A 21 9.40 -36.69 38.46
N PRO A 22 9.57 -37.72 37.61
CA PRO A 22 9.57 -37.59 36.16
C PRO A 22 8.15 -37.59 35.56
N ILE A 23 7.98 -36.77 34.53
CA ILE A 23 6.77 -36.54 33.74
C ILE A 23 6.45 -37.80 32.92
N ARG A 24 5.22 -38.30 33.07
CA ARG A 24 4.66 -39.50 32.44
C ARG A 24 4.27 -39.21 30.99
N GLN A 25 5.04 -39.74 30.02
CA GLN A 25 4.61 -39.86 28.63
C GLN A 25 3.63 -41.03 28.50
N LEU A 26 2.38 -40.74 28.12
CA LEU A 26 1.36 -41.73 27.85
C LEU A 26 1.44 -42.16 26.38
N SER A 27 2.13 -43.26 26.10
CA SER A 27 2.05 -44.00 24.84
C SER A 27 1.09 -45.16 25.02
N ALA A 28 -0.06 -45.12 24.35
CA ALA A 28 -1.03 -46.21 24.32
C ALA A 28 -0.97 -46.96 22.96
N PRO A 29 -1.10 -48.29 22.94
CA PRO A 29 -0.77 -49.13 21.79
C PRO A 29 -1.96 -49.30 20.85
N ILE A 30 -1.74 -49.13 19.54
CA ILE A 30 -2.74 -49.53 18.52
C ILE A 30 -2.19 -50.73 17.75
N ARG A 31 -2.83 -51.85 18.08
CA ARG A 31 -2.71 -53.23 17.60
C ARG A 31 -2.67 -53.34 16.07
N ARG A 32 -1.60 -53.91 15.52
CA ARG A 32 -1.55 -54.46 14.14
C ARG A 32 -2.64 -55.52 13.99
N ARG A 33 -3.52 -55.37 13.00
CA ARG A 33 -4.31 -56.48 12.43
C ARG A 33 -4.06 -56.53 10.92
N ASN A 34 -3.55 -57.69 10.50
CA ASN A 34 -3.25 -58.06 9.13
C ASN A 34 -4.53 -58.11 8.30
N PHE A 35 -4.51 -57.50 7.11
CA PHE A 35 -5.49 -57.77 6.06
C PHE A 35 -5.03 -59.01 5.29
N ALA A 36 -5.81 -60.09 5.38
CA ALA A 36 -5.68 -61.27 4.54
C ALA A 36 -7.04 -61.59 3.91
N ASN A 37 -7.08 -61.40 2.58
CA ASN A 37 -7.89 -62.03 1.53
C ASN A 37 -9.43 -62.07 1.54
N PRO A 38 -10.03 -62.14 0.31
CA PRO A 38 -11.45 -61.90 0.05
C PRO A 38 -12.25 -63.19 -0.27
N ARG A 39 -13.59 -63.04 -0.28
CA ARG A 39 -14.65 -63.83 -0.96
C ARG A 39 -15.61 -64.63 -0.07
N LEU A 40 -16.85 -64.67 -0.58
CA LEU A 40 -18.01 -65.55 -0.31
C LEU A 40 -18.93 -65.11 0.84
N LEU A 41 -20.27 -65.14 0.76
CA LEU A 41 -21.29 -65.22 -0.30
C LEU A 41 -22.67 -65.09 0.43
N PHE A 42 -23.76 -64.88 -0.34
CA PHE A 42 -25.19 -65.14 -0.05
C PHE A 42 -26.14 -63.96 0.28
N PRO A 43 -27.42 -64.06 -0.13
CA PRO A 43 -28.14 -63.01 -0.86
C PRO A 43 -29.49 -62.62 -0.22
N VAL A 44 -30.05 -61.48 -0.57
CA VAL A 44 -31.49 -61.24 -0.39
C VAL A 44 -32.02 -60.52 -1.62
N ARG A 45 -33.01 -61.14 -2.25
CA ARG A 45 -33.73 -60.73 -3.46
C ARG A 45 -35.16 -60.37 -3.05
N LEU A 46 -35.61 -59.14 -3.33
CA LEU A 46 -37.01 -58.67 -3.38
C LEU A 46 -36.94 -57.38 -4.22
N ASN A 47 -37.06 -57.44 -5.55
CA ASN A 47 -38.29 -57.37 -6.35
C ASN A 47 -39.27 -56.29 -5.87
N GLU A 48 -39.18 -55.08 -6.46
CA GLU A 48 -40.28 -54.38 -7.13
C GLU A 48 -39.86 -53.00 -7.69
N THR A 49 -40.27 -52.72 -8.93
CA THR A 49 -40.33 -51.41 -9.62
C THR A 49 -41.54 -51.49 -10.57
N PRO A 50 -42.08 -50.40 -11.18
CA PRO A 50 -41.63 -49.00 -11.21
C PRO A 50 -42.77 -47.93 -11.11
N VAL A 51 -42.43 -46.67 -11.46
CA VAL A 51 -43.25 -45.51 -11.93
C VAL A 51 -43.73 -44.58 -10.79
N TYR A 52 -43.38 -43.27 -10.67
CA TYR A 52 -43.36 -42.17 -11.65
C TYR A 52 -42.24 -41.12 -11.45
N LEU A 53 -41.57 -40.81 -12.57
CA LEU A 53 -41.17 -39.50 -13.12
C LEU A 53 -41.02 -38.26 -12.21
N ALA A 54 -39.77 -37.84 -11.99
CA ALA A 54 -39.39 -36.42 -11.88
C ALA A 54 -38.14 -36.18 -12.73
N ALA A 55 -38.35 -35.62 -13.92
CA ALA A 55 -37.34 -35.39 -14.94
C ALA A 55 -36.31 -34.34 -14.48
N LYS A 56 -35.11 -34.79 -14.15
CA LYS A 56 -33.92 -33.96 -14.00
C LYS A 56 -33.51 -33.49 -15.41
N ARG A 57 -33.81 -32.24 -15.77
CA ARG A 57 -33.33 -31.62 -17.03
C ARG A 57 -31.81 -31.52 -16.99
N VAL A 58 -31.13 -32.55 -17.47
CA VAL A 58 -29.74 -32.46 -17.93
C VAL A 58 -29.81 -31.86 -19.33
N LEU A 59 -29.50 -30.57 -19.43
CA LEU A 59 -29.42 -29.86 -20.70
C LEU A 59 -28.17 -30.37 -21.46
N ARG A 60 -28.31 -31.48 -22.17
CA ARG A 60 -27.32 -31.97 -23.13
C ARG A 60 -27.67 -31.35 -24.48
N VAL A 61 -27.15 -30.14 -24.73
CA VAL A 61 -27.27 -29.53 -26.06
C VAL A 61 -26.26 -30.19 -26.99
N ARG A 62 -26.79 -30.96 -27.92
CA ARG A 62 -26.13 -31.49 -29.10
C ARG A 62 -25.82 -30.31 -30.02
N ALA A 63 -24.55 -30.00 -30.22
CA ALA A 63 -24.14 -29.01 -31.21
C ALA A 63 -24.44 -29.57 -32.61
N THR A 64 -25.46 -29.03 -33.26
CA THR A 64 -25.65 -29.14 -34.70
C THR A 64 -24.61 -28.25 -35.35
N ALA A 65 -23.63 -28.88 -36.01
CA ALA A 65 -22.77 -28.22 -36.97
C ALA A 65 -23.59 -27.96 -38.24
N ASP A 66 -24.11 -26.74 -38.39
CA ASP A 66 -24.19 -26.06 -39.68
C ASP A 66 -24.56 -24.59 -39.44
N GLY A 67 -23.84 -23.68 -40.09
CA GLY A 67 -23.96 -22.25 -39.86
C GLY A 67 -22.77 -21.48 -40.40
N ASP A 68 -22.62 -21.49 -41.72
CA ASP A 68 -21.83 -20.49 -42.45
C ASP A 68 -22.47 -19.11 -42.25
N GLY A 69 -22.05 -18.44 -41.18
CA GLY A 69 -22.49 -17.11 -40.81
C GLY A 69 -21.28 -16.34 -40.34
N LYS A 70 -20.63 -15.64 -41.27
CA LYS A 70 -19.52 -14.70 -41.07
C LYS A 70 -19.76 -13.86 -39.82
N THR A 71 -19.21 -14.30 -38.69
CA THR A 71 -19.17 -13.50 -37.46
C THR A 71 -18.15 -12.40 -37.68
N GLY A 72 -18.60 -11.16 -37.55
CA GLY A 72 -17.86 -9.97 -37.92
C GLY A 72 -16.47 -9.93 -37.31
N ASN A 73 -15.48 -9.71 -38.18
CA ASN A 73 -14.04 -9.54 -37.93
C ASN A 73 -13.70 -8.34 -37.00
N TRP A 74 -14.68 -7.76 -36.31
CA TRP A 74 -14.54 -6.64 -35.39
C TRP A 74 -14.02 -7.06 -34.01
N VAL A 75 -14.15 -8.35 -33.64
CA VAL A 75 -13.54 -8.90 -32.41
C VAL A 75 -12.01 -8.86 -32.49
N ASN A 76 -11.43 -8.97 -33.69
CA ASN A 76 -9.97 -8.85 -33.92
C ASN A 76 -9.45 -7.40 -33.92
N ARG A 77 -10.33 -6.39 -33.85
CA ARG A 77 -9.95 -4.96 -33.88
C ARG A 77 -9.92 -4.30 -32.50
N LEU A 78 -10.25 -5.02 -31.43
CA LEU A 78 -10.08 -4.53 -30.06
C LEU A 78 -8.64 -4.82 -29.59
N PRO A 79 -7.86 -3.81 -29.15
CA PRO A 79 -6.49 -4.01 -28.67
C PRO A 79 -6.42 -4.62 -27.26
N ILE A 80 -7.47 -5.32 -26.82
CA ILE A 80 -7.53 -5.98 -25.51
C ILE A 80 -7.72 -7.47 -25.77
N PRO A 81 -6.68 -8.31 -25.60
CA PRO A 81 -6.84 -9.75 -25.78
C PRO A 81 -7.85 -10.24 -24.74
N GLY A 82 -8.90 -10.91 -25.22
CA GLY A 82 -9.99 -11.55 -24.49
C GLY A 82 -10.03 -11.38 -22.97
N LEU A 83 -11.05 -10.68 -22.48
CA LEU A 83 -11.62 -10.81 -21.13
C LEU A 83 -12.24 -12.22 -20.93
N GLY A 84 -11.52 -13.28 -21.30
CA GLY A 84 -11.82 -14.61 -20.82
C GLY A 84 -11.70 -14.56 -19.31
N ALA A 85 -12.71 -15.04 -18.60
CA ALA A 85 -12.71 -15.04 -17.14
C ALA A 85 -11.46 -15.73 -16.56
N GLU A 86 -10.85 -16.66 -17.30
CA GLU A 86 -9.53 -17.22 -17.00
C GLU A 86 -8.43 -16.17 -16.83
N ASN A 87 -8.35 -15.16 -17.71
CA ASN A 87 -7.35 -14.11 -17.63
C ASN A 87 -7.61 -13.22 -16.42
N VAL A 88 -8.87 -12.93 -16.11
CA VAL A 88 -9.25 -12.16 -14.93
C VAL A 88 -8.87 -12.91 -13.65
N PHE A 89 -9.26 -14.18 -13.51
CA PHE A 89 -8.90 -14.99 -12.33
C PHE A 89 -7.39 -15.23 -12.23
N ARG A 90 -6.69 -15.39 -13.36
CA ARG A 90 -5.24 -15.54 -13.39
C ARG A 90 -4.53 -14.24 -12.98
N LEU A 91 -4.98 -13.09 -13.47
CA LEU A 91 -4.50 -11.77 -13.06
C LEU A 91 -4.76 -11.50 -11.58
N ILE A 92 -5.94 -11.88 -11.06
CA ILE A 92 -6.24 -11.78 -9.64
C ILE A 92 -5.29 -12.67 -8.84
N SER A 93 -5.08 -13.92 -9.27
CA SER A 93 -4.18 -14.85 -8.59
C SER A 93 -2.71 -14.42 -8.61
N SER A 94 -2.27 -13.77 -9.70
CA SER A 94 -0.90 -13.26 -9.83
C SER A 94 -0.71 -11.95 -9.07
N ALA A 95 -1.67 -11.02 -9.15
CA ALA A 95 -1.64 -9.76 -8.41
C ALA A 95 -1.69 -10.00 -6.89
N THR A 96 -2.51 -10.96 -6.46
CA THR A 96 -2.62 -11.36 -5.04
C THR A 96 -1.39 -12.14 -4.54
N GLY A 97 -0.54 -12.64 -5.45
CA GLY A 97 0.70 -13.33 -5.10
C GLY A 97 1.89 -12.41 -4.85
N SER A 98 1.76 -11.11 -5.12
CA SER A 98 2.79 -10.12 -4.80
C SER A 98 2.69 -9.75 -3.32
N PRO A 99 3.81 -9.72 -2.56
CA PRO A 99 3.78 -9.34 -1.15
C PRO A 99 3.14 -7.95 -1.00
N ILE A 100 2.00 -7.88 -0.31
CA ILE A 100 1.31 -6.63 -0.03
C ILE A 100 2.08 -5.91 1.09
N GLY A 101 2.55 -4.70 0.79
CA GLY A 101 3.40 -3.91 1.67
C GLY A 101 4.89 -4.13 1.40
N GLN A 102 5.55 -3.17 0.73
CA GLN A 102 6.99 -3.18 0.53
C GLN A 102 7.74 -2.66 1.77
N PHE A 103 7.44 -3.20 2.96
CA PHE A 103 8.33 -2.96 4.09
C PHE A 103 9.62 -3.76 3.86
N ILE A 104 10.74 -3.05 3.83
CA ILE A 104 12.06 -3.65 3.61
C ILE A 104 12.71 -3.85 4.98
N SER A 105 12.80 -5.09 5.45
CA SER A 105 13.36 -5.38 6.78
C SER A 105 14.89 -5.25 6.85
N SER A 106 15.58 -5.28 5.71
CA SER A 106 17.05 -5.27 5.62
C SER A 106 17.51 -4.47 4.39
N PRO A 107 18.53 -3.60 4.50
CA PRO A 107 19.39 -3.32 5.65
C PRO A 107 18.74 -2.42 6.73
N VAL A 108 19.08 -2.64 8.00
CA VAL A 108 18.61 -1.79 9.10
C VAL A 108 19.41 -0.49 9.09
N THR A 109 18.82 0.57 8.56
CA THR A 109 19.39 1.92 8.56
C THR A 109 18.83 2.74 9.71
N PHE A 110 19.45 3.90 9.97
CA PHE A 110 19.00 4.86 10.97
C PHE A 110 17.49 5.16 10.86
N LEU A 111 17.00 5.30 9.62
CA LEU A 111 15.60 5.63 9.38
C LEU A 111 14.65 4.51 9.81
N HIS A 112 15.05 3.24 9.82
CA HIS A 112 14.21 2.16 10.37
C HIS A 112 14.02 2.27 11.89
N SER A 113 14.99 2.87 12.60
CA SER A 113 14.93 3.02 14.06
C SER A 113 14.15 4.22 14.56
N VAL A 114 13.84 5.19 13.69
CA VAL A 114 13.08 6.41 14.04
C VAL A 114 11.62 6.08 14.29
N ASP A 115 11.04 6.71 15.31
CA ASP A 115 9.63 6.57 15.64
C ASP A 115 8.70 6.87 14.45
N PRO A 116 7.67 6.04 14.20
CA PRO A 116 6.78 6.20 13.05
C PRO A 116 5.94 7.49 13.11
N ARG A 117 5.72 8.04 14.30
CA ARG A 117 5.06 9.34 14.49
C ARG A 117 5.86 10.48 13.88
N ILE A 118 7.17 10.50 14.15
CA ILE A 118 8.09 11.52 13.64
C ILE A 118 8.16 11.45 12.12
N LYS A 119 8.18 10.23 11.55
CA LYS A 119 8.13 10.03 10.09
C LYS A 119 6.85 10.58 9.46
N LEU A 120 5.70 10.40 10.09
CA LEU A 120 4.44 10.99 9.62
C LEU A 120 4.47 12.52 9.67
N VAL A 121 5.04 13.11 10.73
CA VAL A 121 5.24 14.57 10.79
C VAL A 121 6.15 15.02 9.65
N TRP A 122 7.28 14.33 9.41
CA TRP A 122 8.18 14.58 8.29
C TRP A 122 7.46 14.53 6.94
N LEU A 123 6.64 13.51 6.71
CA LEU A 123 5.87 13.36 5.49
C LEU A 123 4.92 14.54 5.30
N LEU A 124 4.17 14.93 6.34
CA LEU A 124 3.28 16.08 6.28
C LEU A 124 4.05 17.39 6.02
N THR A 125 5.18 17.59 6.69
CA THR A 125 6.05 18.74 6.47
C THR A 125 6.57 18.77 5.03
N LEU A 126 7.04 17.65 4.47
CA LEU A 126 7.53 17.58 3.10
C LEU A 126 6.44 17.75 2.04
N VAL A 127 5.16 17.62 2.39
CA VAL A 127 4.04 17.99 1.50
C VAL A 127 3.80 19.50 1.51
N ILE A 128 3.81 20.12 2.71
CA ILE A 128 3.43 21.53 2.88
C ILE A 128 4.59 22.47 2.54
N LEU A 129 5.82 22.12 2.94
CA LEU A 129 6.98 22.99 2.86
C LEU A 129 7.35 23.37 1.41
N PRO A 130 7.40 22.43 0.44
CA PRO A 130 7.75 22.79 -0.94
C PRO A 130 6.71 23.69 -1.61
N ALA A 131 5.45 23.64 -1.17
CA ALA A 131 4.39 24.47 -1.74
C ALA A 131 4.66 25.97 -1.51
N ARG A 132 5.22 26.34 -0.35
CA ARG A 132 5.57 27.73 -0.02
C ARG A 132 7.01 28.11 -0.34
N ALA A 133 7.93 27.16 -0.40
CA ALA A 133 9.36 27.44 -0.50
C ALA A 133 9.81 28.05 -1.84
N ASN A 134 10.92 28.78 -1.81
CA ASN A 134 11.60 29.29 -3.00
C ASN A 134 12.21 28.17 -3.86
N ILE A 135 12.51 28.48 -5.13
CA ILE A 135 13.05 27.50 -6.08
C ILE A 135 14.36 26.85 -5.61
N VAL A 136 15.25 27.61 -4.97
CA VAL A 136 16.54 27.11 -4.45
C VAL A 136 16.31 26.08 -3.35
N VAL A 137 15.40 26.37 -2.40
CA VAL A 137 15.06 25.45 -1.31
C VAL A 137 14.36 24.21 -1.85
N ARG A 138 13.49 24.33 -2.86
CA ARG A 138 12.85 23.19 -3.52
C ARG A 138 13.87 22.25 -4.15
N LEU A 139 14.83 22.78 -4.90
CA LEU A 139 15.92 21.98 -5.48
C LEU A 139 16.79 21.33 -4.39
N GLY A 140 17.08 22.05 -3.31
CA GLY A 140 17.76 21.50 -2.14
C GLY A 140 17.01 20.34 -1.49
N LEU A 141 15.68 20.44 -1.37
CA LEU A 141 14.82 19.37 -0.84
C LEU A 141 14.74 18.15 -1.78
N VAL A 142 14.68 18.36 -3.10
CA VAL A 142 14.78 17.28 -4.10
C VAL A 142 16.10 16.53 -3.93
N LEU A 143 17.23 17.25 -3.84
CA LEU A 143 18.53 16.62 -3.66
C LEU A 143 18.62 15.88 -2.31
N CYS A 144 18.15 16.48 -1.22
CA CYS A 144 18.16 15.87 0.11
C CYS A 144 17.33 14.58 0.15
N THR A 145 16.11 14.59 -0.39
CA THR A 145 15.24 13.41 -0.43
C THR A 145 15.78 12.31 -1.35
N ALA A 146 16.42 12.69 -2.47
CA ALA A 146 17.15 11.75 -3.32
C ALA A 146 18.33 11.10 -2.56
N LEU A 147 19.19 11.89 -1.92
CA LEU A 147 20.34 11.39 -1.15
C LEU A 147 19.91 10.51 0.03
N LEU A 148 18.80 10.86 0.71
CA LEU A 148 18.22 10.01 1.73
C LEU A 148 17.75 8.67 1.16
N SER A 149 17.13 8.66 -0.03
CA SER A 149 16.77 7.42 -0.71
C SER A 149 17.98 6.54 -1.00
N ILE A 150 19.07 7.13 -1.44
CA ILE A 150 20.33 6.43 -1.76
C ILE A 150 20.94 5.80 -0.51
N SER A 151 20.88 6.52 0.60
CA SER A 151 21.50 6.11 1.87
C SER A 151 20.68 5.04 2.61
N VAL A 152 19.35 5.06 2.45
CA VAL A 152 18.44 4.22 3.24
C VAL A 152 18.09 2.91 2.54
N LEU A 153 17.89 2.93 1.21
CA LEU A 153 17.35 1.79 0.47
C LEU A 153 18.46 0.99 -0.25
N PRO A 154 18.28 -0.33 -0.43
CA PRO A 154 19.21 -1.15 -1.21
C PRO A 154 19.22 -0.73 -2.69
N ARG A 155 20.37 -0.88 -3.37
CA ARG A 155 20.63 -0.36 -4.72
C ARG A 155 19.58 -0.74 -5.75
N GLN A 156 19.05 -1.96 -5.66
CA GLN A 156 18.05 -2.48 -6.59
C GLN A 156 16.71 -1.72 -6.49
N VAL A 157 16.30 -1.36 -5.27
CA VAL A 157 14.98 -0.75 -5.05
C VAL A 157 15.02 0.76 -5.33
N TRP A 158 16.05 1.47 -4.86
CA TRP A 158 16.06 2.92 -5.02
C TRP A 158 16.34 3.37 -6.45
N MET A 159 17.13 2.63 -7.23
CA MET A 159 17.34 2.90 -8.66
C MET A 159 16.02 2.92 -9.41
N ASP A 160 15.25 1.85 -9.23
CA ASP A 160 13.95 1.66 -9.88
C ASP A 160 12.91 2.69 -9.44
N GLN A 161 12.85 2.99 -8.14
CA GLN A 161 11.92 3.97 -7.59
C GLN A 161 12.27 5.39 -8.04
N LEU A 162 13.53 5.80 -7.87
CA LEU A 162 13.99 7.15 -8.19
C LEU A 162 13.93 7.41 -9.70
N ALA A 163 14.24 6.40 -10.53
CA ALA A 163 14.09 6.51 -11.98
C ALA A 163 12.63 6.73 -12.41
N ARG A 164 11.67 5.96 -11.87
CA ARG A 164 10.24 6.13 -12.19
C ARG A 164 9.71 7.48 -11.74
N VAL A 165 10.04 7.92 -10.53
CA VAL A 165 9.59 9.21 -9.99
C VAL A 165 10.23 10.36 -10.77
N SER A 166 11.53 10.29 -11.06
CA SER A 166 12.24 11.28 -11.87
C SER A 166 11.70 11.37 -13.30
N LEU A 167 11.33 10.23 -13.90
CA LEU A 167 10.70 10.19 -15.22
C LEU A 167 9.36 10.90 -15.18
N LEU A 168 8.51 10.60 -14.20
CA LEU A 168 7.19 11.23 -14.05
C LEU A 168 7.32 12.74 -13.84
N SER A 169 8.21 13.19 -12.95
CA SER A 169 8.45 14.62 -12.73
C SER A 169 9.05 15.30 -13.95
N GLY A 170 9.89 14.61 -14.72
CA GLY A 170 10.47 15.12 -15.97
C GLY A 170 9.43 15.31 -17.07
N ILE A 171 8.52 14.35 -17.25
CA ILE A 171 7.39 14.50 -18.18
C ILE A 171 6.50 15.66 -17.74
N LEU A 172 6.23 15.79 -16.45
CA LEU A 172 5.40 16.86 -15.92
C LEU A 172 6.07 18.24 -16.08
N PHE A 173 7.40 18.32 -15.89
CA PHE A 173 8.20 19.52 -16.17
C PHE A 173 8.07 19.96 -17.63
N ILE A 174 8.23 19.02 -18.57
CA ILE A 174 8.18 19.31 -20.01
C ILE A 174 6.78 19.74 -20.42
N THR A 175 5.76 19.00 -20.01
CA THR A 175 4.36 19.28 -20.40
C THR A 175 3.85 20.61 -19.82
N LEU A 176 4.12 20.90 -18.54
CA LEU A 176 3.71 22.19 -17.95
C LEU A 176 4.61 23.35 -18.40
N GLY A 177 5.91 23.09 -18.59
CA GLY A 177 6.86 24.09 -19.06
C GLY A 177 6.51 24.62 -20.45
N LEU A 178 6.20 23.71 -21.37
CA LEU A 178 5.79 24.04 -22.75
C LEU A 178 4.31 24.45 -22.84
N GLY A 179 3.44 23.93 -21.98
CA GLY A 179 2.00 24.18 -22.02
C GLY A 179 1.55 25.48 -21.36
N SER A 180 2.38 26.10 -20.52
CA SER A 180 2.00 27.29 -19.74
C SER A 180 1.62 28.54 -20.57
N ASP A 181 2.07 28.61 -21.83
CA ASP A 181 1.82 29.74 -22.74
C ASP A 181 0.88 29.35 -23.90
N GLY A 182 0.29 28.15 -23.85
CA GLY A 182 -0.61 27.64 -24.89
C GLY A 182 -1.99 28.29 -24.91
N ALA A 183 -2.34 29.07 -23.89
CA ALA A 183 -3.57 29.85 -23.82
C ALA A 183 -3.22 31.33 -23.61
N PRO A 184 -3.33 32.18 -24.65
CA PRO A 184 -3.16 33.62 -24.46
C PRO A 184 -4.23 34.08 -23.45
N PRO A 185 -3.85 34.72 -22.34
CA PRO A 185 -4.85 35.28 -21.43
C PRO A 185 -5.71 36.26 -22.23
N MET A 186 -7.03 36.13 -22.12
CA MET A 186 -7.98 37.13 -22.64
C MET A 186 -7.81 38.40 -21.81
N LEU A 187 -6.74 39.16 -22.07
CA LEU A 187 -6.48 40.43 -21.44
C LEU A 187 -7.48 41.44 -22.01
N GLN A 188 -8.52 41.73 -21.24
CA GLN A 188 -9.30 42.94 -21.47
C GLN A 188 -8.41 44.14 -21.13
N SER A 189 -8.09 44.95 -22.13
CA SER A 189 -7.34 46.20 -21.93
C SER A 189 -8.09 47.06 -20.90
N ARG A 190 -7.47 47.29 -19.74
CA ARG A 190 -8.02 48.18 -18.70
C ARG A 190 -7.82 49.66 -19.01
N THR A 191 -7.12 49.99 -20.10
CA THR A 191 -6.96 51.36 -20.59
C THR A 191 -7.88 51.59 -21.79
N PRO A 192 -8.58 52.73 -21.87
CA PRO A 192 -9.29 53.12 -23.08
C PRO A 192 -8.29 53.21 -24.24
N PRO A 193 -8.67 52.81 -25.46
CA PRO A 193 -7.79 52.89 -26.62
C PRO A 193 -7.27 54.33 -26.80
N SER A 194 -6.00 54.47 -27.19
CA SER A 194 -5.30 55.77 -27.29
C SER A 194 -6.01 56.77 -28.21
N SER A 195 -6.85 56.29 -29.13
CA SER A 195 -7.76 57.10 -29.95
C SER A 195 -8.75 57.96 -29.15
N ILE A 196 -9.09 57.60 -27.92
CA ILE A 196 -10.02 58.34 -27.06
C ILE A 196 -9.28 59.36 -26.18
N THR A 197 -7.98 59.16 -25.91
CA THR A 197 -7.26 59.93 -24.88
C THR A 197 -6.38 61.06 -25.43
N SER A 198 -6.29 61.24 -26.77
CA SER A 198 -5.53 62.34 -27.43
C SER A 198 -4.07 62.51 -26.98
N LEU A 199 -3.51 61.49 -26.31
CA LEU A 199 -2.12 61.45 -25.87
C LEU A 199 -1.26 60.84 -26.98
N PRO A 200 -0.02 61.33 -27.18
CA PRO A 200 0.92 60.68 -28.09
C PRO A 200 1.15 59.23 -27.65
N ASP A 201 1.06 58.30 -28.60
CA ASP A 201 1.28 56.87 -28.35
C ASP A 201 2.64 56.68 -27.68
N LEU A 202 2.66 56.05 -26.51
CA LEU A 202 3.91 55.74 -25.82
C LEU A 202 4.77 54.88 -26.75
N PRO A 203 6.06 55.19 -26.93
CA PRO A 203 6.94 54.35 -27.72
C PRO A 203 6.92 52.93 -27.13
N MET A 204 6.75 51.94 -28.00
CA MET A 204 6.70 50.52 -27.66
C MET A 204 8.10 50.01 -27.27
N SER A 205 8.81 50.71 -26.39
CA SER A 205 10.18 50.38 -25.97
C SER A 205 10.16 49.44 -24.78
N LEU A 206 9.87 48.17 -25.04
CA LEU A 206 10.23 47.06 -24.16
C LEU A 206 11.52 46.39 -24.69
N SER A 207 12.50 47.22 -25.09
CA SER A 207 13.73 46.87 -25.83
C SER A 207 14.75 46.01 -25.06
N GLY A 208 14.37 45.33 -23.98
CA GLY A 208 15.32 44.53 -23.19
C GLY A 208 14.74 43.36 -22.40
N TYR A 209 13.42 43.22 -22.30
CA TYR A 209 12.82 42.11 -21.55
C TYR A 209 12.37 41.00 -22.49
N SER A 210 13.26 40.03 -22.72
CA SER A 210 12.90 38.77 -23.37
C SER A 210 12.28 37.81 -22.35
N TYR A 211 10.96 37.66 -22.38
CA TYR A 211 10.22 36.67 -21.58
C TYR A 211 10.36 35.25 -22.14
N MET A 212 10.75 35.14 -23.40
CA MET A 212 11.03 33.90 -24.10
C MET A 212 12.50 33.52 -23.90
N LEU A 213 12.73 32.31 -23.41
CA LEU A 213 14.07 31.75 -23.25
C LEU A 213 14.49 30.98 -24.50
N LEU A 214 13.55 30.23 -25.07
CA LEU A 214 13.85 29.31 -26.16
C LEU A 214 12.62 29.15 -27.06
N LYS A 215 12.84 29.22 -28.38
CA LYS A 215 11.80 29.10 -29.41
C LYS A 215 12.09 27.86 -30.25
N LEU A 216 11.38 26.76 -30.00
CA LEU A 216 11.45 25.52 -30.81
C LEU A 216 10.15 25.37 -31.61
N GLY A 217 10.02 26.14 -32.70
CA GLY A 217 8.84 26.07 -33.57
C GLY A 217 7.54 26.50 -32.86
N PRO A 218 6.45 25.70 -32.89
CA PRO A 218 5.19 26.02 -32.20
C PRO A 218 5.32 25.96 -30.67
N LEU A 219 6.41 25.37 -30.16
CA LEU A 219 6.68 25.26 -28.74
C LEU A 219 7.54 26.45 -28.28
N GLN A 220 6.95 27.29 -27.43
CA GLN A 220 7.61 28.45 -26.85
C GLN A 220 7.92 28.17 -25.38
N PHE A 221 9.20 28.25 -25.00
CA PHE A 221 9.62 28.07 -23.61
C PHE A 221 9.85 29.44 -22.98
N THR A 222 8.97 29.83 -22.06
CA THR A 222 9.02 31.12 -21.37
C THR A 222 9.60 31.01 -19.96
N ARG A 223 10.05 32.14 -19.42
CA ARG A 223 10.47 32.23 -18.00
C ARG A 223 9.36 31.79 -17.04
N LYS A 224 8.11 32.10 -17.38
CA LYS A 224 6.93 31.68 -16.59
C LYS A 224 6.75 30.16 -16.65
N GLY A 225 6.84 29.57 -17.83
CA GLY A 225 6.79 28.11 -18.01
C GLY A 225 7.90 27.38 -17.28
N LEU A 226 9.12 27.89 -17.31
CA LEU A 226 10.24 27.36 -16.53
C LEU A 226 9.94 27.36 -15.03
N SER A 227 9.43 28.47 -14.48
CA SER A 227 9.10 28.57 -13.05
C SER A 227 7.98 27.63 -12.64
N VAL A 228 6.88 27.58 -13.41
CA VAL A 228 5.72 26.72 -13.12
C VAL A 228 6.08 25.24 -13.27
N GLY A 229 6.73 24.88 -14.38
CA GLY A 229 7.17 23.51 -14.64
C GLY A 229 8.17 23.02 -13.60
N SER A 230 9.17 23.84 -13.24
CA SER A 230 10.16 23.45 -12.23
C SER A 230 9.53 23.27 -10.85
N THR A 231 8.59 24.15 -10.49
CA THR A 231 7.86 24.07 -9.22
C THR A 231 7.05 22.78 -9.11
N SER A 232 6.26 22.46 -10.12
CA SER A 232 5.39 21.28 -10.13
C SER A 232 6.20 19.98 -10.18
N ALA A 233 7.30 19.96 -10.95
CA ALA A 233 8.21 18.83 -11.01
C ALA A 233 8.92 18.57 -9.67
N CYS A 234 9.43 19.61 -9.00
CA CYS A 234 10.05 19.46 -7.69
C CYS A 234 9.04 18.98 -6.64
N LEU A 235 7.83 19.55 -6.62
CA LEU A 235 6.79 19.18 -5.67
C LEU A 235 6.38 17.72 -5.85
N THR A 236 6.11 17.29 -7.07
CA THR A 236 5.72 15.90 -7.35
C THR A 236 6.84 14.94 -6.97
N PHE A 237 8.10 15.24 -7.32
CA PHE A 237 9.25 14.43 -6.92
C PHE A 237 9.33 14.27 -5.40
N ILE A 238 9.29 15.37 -4.64
CA ILE A 238 9.42 15.34 -3.17
C ILE A 238 8.30 14.52 -2.54
N ILE A 239 7.04 14.71 -2.97
CA ILE A 239 5.89 14.00 -2.40
C ILE A 239 5.99 12.50 -2.65
N PHE A 240 6.22 12.08 -3.89
CA PHE A 240 6.28 10.65 -4.21
C PHE A 240 7.51 9.99 -3.57
N GLN A 241 8.67 10.65 -3.59
CA GLN A 241 9.89 10.09 -3.04
C GLN A 241 9.82 9.96 -1.51
N SER A 242 9.33 10.99 -0.82
CA SER A 242 9.18 10.96 0.65
C SER A 242 8.16 9.90 1.11
N ALA A 243 7.03 9.77 0.41
CA ALA A 243 6.05 8.72 0.68
C ALA A 243 6.63 7.32 0.47
N SER A 244 7.39 7.11 -0.62
CA SER A 244 8.05 5.83 -0.91
C SER A 244 9.02 5.43 0.20
N ILE A 245 9.86 6.36 0.65
CA ILE A 245 10.82 6.12 1.75
C ILE A 245 10.08 5.79 3.05
N CYS A 246 9.00 6.52 3.38
CA CYS A 246 8.21 6.25 4.57
C CYS A 246 7.60 4.84 4.53
N LEU A 247 6.98 4.46 3.41
CA LEU A 247 6.36 3.14 3.23
C LEU A 247 7.39 2.00 3.21
N ALA A 248 8.58 2.24 2.67
CA ALA A 248 9.67 1.27 2.67
C ALA A 248 10.23 0.99 4.08
N THR A 249 10.22 2.00 4.94
CA THR A 249 10.88 1.96 6.26
C THR A 249 9.95 1.79 7.46
N THR A 250 8.63 1.76 7.24
CA THR A 250 7.64 1.56 8.31
C THR A 250 6.67 0.44 7.98
N THR A 251 6.37 -0.39 8.97
CA THR A 251 5.34 -1.42 8.80
C THR A 251 3.95 -0.78 8.83
N PRO A 252 2.97 -1.35 8.12
CA PRO A 252 1.60 -0.81 8.12
C PRO A 252 0.98 -0.80 9.53
N GLU A 253 1.29 -1.78 10.39
CA GLU A 253 0.84 -1.80 11.78
C GLU A 253 1.41 -0.62 12.60
N GLN A 254 2.70 -0.31 12.43
CA GLN A 254 3.33 0.85 13.08
C GLN A 254 2.74 2.17 12.59
N LEU A 255 2.40 2.27 11.29
CA LEU A 255 1.76 3.44 10.70
C LEU A 255 0.37 3.67 11.28
N ALA A 256 -0.44 2.61 11.44
CA ALA A 256 -1.75 2.68 12.07
C ALA A 256 -1.68 3.14 13.54
N LEU A 257 -0.67 2.67 14.29
CA LEU A 257 -0.42 3.14 15.66
C LEU A 257 0.03 4.60 15.70
N ALA A 258 0.83 5.05 14.75
CA ALA A 258 1.22 6.45 14.65
C ALA A 258 -0.01 7.33 14.34
N LEU A 259 -0.90 6.86 13.46
CA LEU A 259 -2.15 7.52 13.11
C LEU A 259 -3.08 7.72 14.32
N ARG A 260 -3.06 6.81 15.32
CA ARG A 260 -3.77 7.00 16.61
C ARG A 260 -3.42 8.32 17.28
N TRP A 261 -2.15 8.72 17.25
CA TRP A 261 -1.71 9.97 17.88
C TRP A 261 -2.27 11.18 17.15
N PHE A 262 -2.34 11.14 15.82
CA PHE A 262 -2.95 12.20 15.00
C PHE A 262 -4.47 12.27 15.11
N LEU A 263 -5.15 11.14 15.35
CA LEU A 263 -6.60 11.10 15.59
C LEU A 263 -6.97 11.43 17.04
N PHE A 264 -6.03 11.42 17.99
CA PHE A 264 -6.30 11.71 19.39
C PHE A 264 -7.10 13.01 19.66
N PRO A 265 -6.80 14.17 19.03
CA PRO A 265 -7.59 15.40 19.25
C PRO A 265 -9.07 15.26 18.84
N LEU A 266 -9.39 14.37 17.90
CA LEU A 266 -10.78 14.09 17.49
C LEU A 266 -11.61 13.45 18.61
N THR A 267 -10.97 12.89 19.63
CA THR A 267 -11.65 12.36 20.82
C THR A 267 -12.41 13.47 21.56
N TYR A 268 -11.95 14.72 21.48
CA TYR A 268 -12.65 15.86 22.08
C TYR A 268 -14.03 16.12 21.45
N ILE A 269 -14.23 15.72 20.19
CA ILE A 269 -15.49 15.83 19.45
C ILE A 269 -16.40 14.60 19.70
N GLY A 270 -15.97 13.66 20.55
CA GLY A 270 -16.72 12.44 20.87
C GLY A 270 -16.48 11.28 19.91
N VAL A 271 -15.45 11.34 19.06
CA VAL A 271 -15.11 10.24 18.14
C VAL A 271 -14.42 9.09 18.89
N PRO A 272 -14.85 7.82 18.75
CA PRO A 272 -14.24 6.67 19.41
C PRO A 272 -12.94 6.23 18.73
N VAL A 273 -11.87 7.02 18.87
CA VAL A 273 -10.57 6.79 18.23
C VAL A 273 -10.00 5.40 18.55
N GLY A 274 -10.20 4.91 19.78
CA GLY A 274 -9.72 3.60 20.18
C GLY A 274 -10.31 2.45 19.35
N GLU A 275 -11.62 2.52 19.04
CA GLU A 275 -12.30 1.49 18.25
C GLU A 275 -11.90 1.57 16.77
N ILE A 276 -11.76 2.78 16.24
CA ILE A 276 -11.29 3.02 14.86
C ILE A 276 -9.88 2.44 14.66
N ILE A 277 -8.97 2.66 15.61
CA ILE A 277 -7.60 2.14 15.51
C ILE A 277 -7.57 0.62 15.69
N LEU A 278 -8.38 0.07 16.59
CA LEU A 278 -8.46 -1.38 16.78
C LEU A 278 -8.99 -2.07 15.53
N THR A 279 -10.06 -1.56 14.94
CA THR A 279 -10.63 -2.09 13.68
C THR A 279 -9.63 -1.97 12.53
N LEU A 280 -8.90 -0.85 12.43
CA LEU A 280 -7.84 -0.66 11.45
C LEU A 280 -6.70 -1.69 11.62
N LEU A 281 -6.16 -1.87 12.83
CA LEU A 281 -5.09 -2.85 13.10
C LEU A 281 -5.54 -4.28 12.78
N LEU A 282 -6.77 -4.61 13.17
CA LEU A 282 -7.36 -5.91 12.89
C LEU A 282 -7.52 -6.13 11.37
N SER A 283 -7.98 -5.11 10.64
CA SER A 283 -8.11 -5.15 9.18
C SER A 283 -6.75 -5.34 8.47
N LEU A 284 -5.70 -4.63 8.93
CA LEU A 284 -4.35 -4.75 8.38
C LEU A 284 -3.74 -6.13 8.61
N ARG A 285 -4.11 -6.81 9.70
CA ARG A 285 -3.69 -8.19 9.92
C ARG A 285 -4.47 -9.17 9.06
N PHE A 286 -5.78 -8.94 8.88
CA PHE A 286 -6.61 -9.82 8.05
C PHE A 286 -6.42 -9.65 6.57
N ILE A 287 -5.89 -8.53 6.11
CA ILE A 287 -5.71 -8.31 4.67
C ILE A 287 -4.86 -9.42 4.03
N ASN A 288 -3.77 -9.85 4.69
CA ASN A 288 -2.92 -10.93 4.21
C ASN A 288 -3.66 -12.27 4.18
N LEU A 289 -4.43 -12.58 5.24
CA LEU A 289 -5.26 -13.78 5.29
C LEU A 289 -6.33 -13.79 4.20
N VAL A 290 -7.00 -12.65 3.98
CA VAL A 290 -8.04 -12.50 2.95
C VAL A 290 -7.42 -12.71 1.56
N PHE A 291 -6.23 -12.17 1.31
CA PHE A 291 -5.53 -12.38 0.05
C PHE A 291 -5.15 -13.85 -0.17
N ASP A 292 -4.64 -14.54 0.85
CA ASP A 292 -4.34 -15.97 0.76
C ASP A 292 -5.61 -16.80 0.48
N GLU A 293 -6.72 -16.46 1.12
CA GLU A 293 -8.02 -17.12 0.91
C GLU A 293 -8.57 -16.84 -0.51
N VAL A 294 -8.52 -15.59 -0.96
CA VAL A 294 -8.92 -15.18 -2.32
C VAL A 294 -8.09 -15.95 -3.36
N ARG A 295 -6.77 -16.06 -3.16
CA ARG A 295 -5.88 -16.81 -4.04
C ARG A 295 -6.21 -18.30 -4.05
N SER A 296 -6.40 -18.90 -2.88
CA SER A 296 -6.76 -20.32 -2.74
C SER A 296 -8.08 -20.65 -3.42
N VAL A 297 -9.10 -19.82 -3.21
CA VAL A 297 -10.41 -19.99 -3.87
C VAL A 297 -10.30 -19.77 -5.38
N ALA A 298 -9.56 -18.75 -5.83
CA ALA A 298 -9.36 -18.48 -7.26
C ALA A 298 -8.68 -19.66 -7.95
N LEU A 299 -7.58 -20.17 -7.39
CA LEU A 299 -6.88 -21.36 -7.90
C LEU A 299 -7.79 -22.60 -7.87
N GLY A 300 -8.62 -22.75 -6.85
CA GLY A 300 -9.61 -23.82 -6.78
C GLY A 300 -10.64 -23.76 -7.91
N ILE A 301 -11.14 -22.57 -8.26
CA ILE A 301 -12.07 -22.39 -9.39
C ILE A 301 -11.37 -22.65 -10.73
N VAL A 302 -10.16 -22.14 -10.91
CA VAL A 302 -9.36 -22.35 -12.14
C VAL A 302 -9.00 -23.82 -12.34
N SER A 303 -8.72 -24.57 -11.25
CA SER A 303 -8.44 -26.01 -11.32
C SER A 303 -9.65 -26.85 -11.74
N ARG A 304 -10.86 -26.32 -11.53
CA ARG A 304 -12.08 -26.95 -12.01
C ARG A 304 -12.08 -26.80 -13.53
N ARG A 305 -12.22 -27.91 -14.28
CA ARG A 305 -12.22 -27.91 -15.76
C ARG A 305 -13.44 -27.18 -16.34
N VAL A 306 -13.46 -25.86 -16.21
CA VAL A 306 -14.41 -24.96 -16.85
C VAL A 306 -13.84 -24.63 -18.24
N ASN A 307 -14.63 -24.84 -19.29
CA ASN A 307 -14.23 -24.50 -20.65
C ASN A 307 -14.35 -22.99 -20.88
N TRP A 308 -13.39 -22.21 -20.36
CA TRP A 308 -13.42 -20.73 -20.39
C TRP A 308 -13.59 -20.12 -21.79
N LYS A 309 -13.13 -20.82 -22.84
CA LYS A 309 -13.26 -20.38 -24.24
C LYS A 309 -14.68 -20.43 -24.80
N GLN A 310 -15.58 -21.20 -24.17
CA GLN A 310 -16.96 -21.40 -24.63
C GLN A 310 -18.00 -20.68 -23.76
N LEU A 311 -17.56 -19.94 -22.74
CA LEU A 311 -18.48 -19.29 -21.79
C LEU A 311 -19.10 -18.01 -22.34
N THR A 312 -20.41 -17.87 -22.11
CA THR A 312 -21.13 -16.62 -22.33
C THR A 312 -20.83 -15.63 -21.19
N VAL A 313 -20.98 -14.33 -21.44
CA VAL A 313 -20.79 -13.26 -20.41
C VAL A 313 -21.66 -13.50 -19.17
N LEU A 314 -22.91 -13.95 -19.36
CA LEU A 314 -23.83 -14.25 -18.24
C LEU A 314 -23.34 -15.41 -17.36
N GLU A 315 -22.81 -16.47 -17.96
CA GLU A 315 -22.26 -17.63 -17.24
C GLU A 315 -20.99 -17.25 -16.49
N THR A 316 -20.17 -16.38 -17.08
CA THR A 316 -18.98 -15.80 -16.44
C THR A 316 -19.35 -15.01 -15.19
N LEU A 317 -20.39 -14.17 -15.27
CA LEU A 317 -20.87 -13.40 -14.13
C LEU A 317 -21.41 -14.30 -13.01
N ASP A 318 -22.10 -15.39 -13.33
CA ASP A 318 -22.58 -16.33 -12.32
C ASP A 318 -21.43 -17.04 -11.58
N ILE A 319 -20.39 -17.46 -12.31
CA ILE A 319 -19.17 -18.03 -11.69
C ILE A 319 -18.49 -16.99 -10.80
N PHE A 320 -18.38 -15.74 -11.26
CA PHE A 320 -17.79 -14.65 -10.47
C PHE A 320 -18.62 -14.33 -9.22
N ALA A 321 -19.95 -14.31 -9.32
CA ALA A 321 -20.84 -14.13 -8.18
C ALA A 321 -20.69 -15.28 -7.17
N SER A 322 -20.53 -16.52 -7.64
CA SER A 322 -20.26 -17.68 -6.79
C SER A 322 -18.91 -17.60 -6.08
N PHE A 323 -17.87 -17.13 -6.78
CA PHE A 323 -16.55 -16.83 -6.21
C PHE A 323 -16.65 -15.82 -5.06
N ILE A 324 -17.29 -14.68 -5.31
CA ILE A 324 -17.48 -13.62 -4.31
C ILE A 324 -18.29 -14.14 -3.11
N ARG A 325 -19.39 -14.87 -3.34
CA ARG A 325 -20.20 -15.48 -2.27
C ARG A 325 -19.37 -16.39 -1.37
N ARG A 326 -18.46 -17.19 -1.95
CA ARG A 326 -17.59 -18.10 -1.20
C ARG A 326 -16.57 -17.34 -0.35
N ILE A 327 -15.95 -16.30 -0.90
CA ILE A 327 -15.03 -15.43 -0.16
C ILE A 327 -15.73 -14.76 1.01
N PHE A 328 -16.89 -14.14 0.79
CA PHE A 328 -17.66 -13.51 1.87
C PHE A 328 -18.00 -14.49 2.99
N LYS A 329 -18.49 -15.69 2.64
CA LYS A 329 -18.79 -16.72 3.65
C LYS A 329 -17.57 -17.09 4.49
N ASN A 330 -16.39 -17.17 3.89
CA ASN A 330 -15.15 -17.47 4.61
C ASN A 330 -14.69 -16.29 5.48
N ILE A 331 -14.73 -15.06 4.96
CA ILE A 331 -14.40 -13.85 5.73
C ILE A 331 -15.33 -13.68 6.94
N PHE A 332 -16.64 -13.90 6.79
CA PHE A 332 -17.60 -13.85 7.91
C PHE A 332 -17.30 -14.92 8.96
N ARG A 333 -16.93 -16.14 8.55
CA ARG A 333 -16.52 -17.20 9.49
C ARG A 333 -15.26 -16.81 10.27
N HIS A 334 -14.28 -16.19 9.61
CA HIS A 334 -13.09 -15.68 10.29
C HIS A 334 -13.47 -14.58 11.28
N ALA A 335 -14.26 -13.58 10.85
CA ALA A 335 -14.72 -12.51 11.74
C ALA A 335 -15.41 -13.07 12.99
N GLU A 336 -16.29 -14.07 12.85
CA GLU A 336 -16.95 -14.74 13.96
C GLU A 336 -15.95 -15.44 14.89
N GLN A 337 -15.02 -16.24 14.35
CA GLN A 337 -14.00 -16.94 15.13
C GLN A 337 -13.12 -15.98 15.92
N ILE A 338 -12.72 -14.86 15.32
CA ILE A 338 -11.92 -13.84 15.97
C ILE A 338 -12.71 -13.13 17.05
N SER A 339 -13.96 -12.74 16.78
CA SER A 339 -14.84 -12.11 17.76
C SER A 339 -15.02 -13.00 19.00
N GLN A 340 -15.38 -14.27 18.80
CA GLN A 340 -15.52 -15.24 19.89
C GLN A 340 -14.21 -15.40 20.67
N ALA A 341 -13.07 -15.50 19.97
CA ALA A 341 -11.77 -15.63 20.60
C ALA A 341 -11.31 -14.35 21.33
N MET A 342 -11.83 -13.18 20.97
CA MET A 342 -11.61 -11.93 21.70
C MET A 342 -12.48 -11.88 22.97
N ILE A 343 -13.75 -12.30 22.89
CA ILE A 343 -14.66 -12.38 24.04
C ILE A 343 -14.12 -13.36 25.09
N VAL A 344 -13.67 -14.55 24.69
CA VAL A 344 -13.09 -15.56 25.60
C VAL A 344 -11.82 -15.06 26.28
N ARG A 345 -11.04 -14.20 25.62
CA ARG A 345 -9.86 -13.54 26.20
C ARG A 345 -10.21 -12.35 27.11
N GLY A 346 -11.49 -12.05 27.30
CA GLY A 346 -11.96 -11.00 28.19
C GLY A 346 -12.05 -9.60 27.56
N PHE A 347 -12.07 -9.48 26.22
CA PHE A 347 -12.30 -8.19 25.56
C PHE A 347 -13.75 -7.74 25.75
N ARG A 348 -13.97 -6.61 26.43
CA ARG A 348 -15.32 -6.10 26.76
C ARG A 348 -15.80 -4.94 25.86
N GLY A 349 -15.05 -4.60 24.81
CA GLY A 349 -15.40 -3.50 23.89
C GLY A 349 -14.91 -2.11 24.32
N GLU A 350 -14.49 -1.94 25.57
CA GLU A 350 -14.01 -0.64 26.07
C GLU A 350 -12.55 -0.39 25.66
N SER A 351 -12.35 0.22 24.49
CA SER A 351 -11.02 0.44 23.90
C SER A 351 -10.15 1.44 24.69
N SER A 352 -10.76 2.30 25.52
CA SER A 352 -10.05 3.29 26.35
C SER A 352 -9.25 2.67 27.51
N SER A 353 -9.68 1.52 28.05
CA SER A 353 -9.00 0.86 29.18
C SER A 353 -7.85 -0.07 28.74
N HIS A 354 -7.89 -0.55 27.49
CA HIS A 354 -6.91 -1.50 26.97
C HIS A 354 -5.73 -0.79 26.28
N LYS A 355 -4.55 -0.83 26.92
CA LYS A 355 -3.29 -0.44 26.28
C LYS A 355 -2.86 -1.52 25.29
N ILE A 356 -2.91 -1.18 24.00
CA ILE A 356 -2.34 -2.00 22.92
C ILE A 356 -0.82 -1.88 23.02
N TYR A 357 -0.16 -2.90 23.58
CA TYR A 357 1.29 -2.99 23.60
C TYR A 357 1.77 -3.70 22.34
N PHE A 358 2.36 -2.93 21.42
CA PHE A 358 3.27 -3.51 20.44
C PHE A 358 4.69 -3.39 20.97
N PHE A 359 5.51 -4.40 20.67
CA PHE A 359 6.95 -4.40 20.89
C PHE A 359 7.57 -3.36 19.94
N SER A 360 7.40 -2.08 20.28
CA SER A 360 8.16 -1.00 19.68
C SER A 360 9.58 -1.26 20.12
N GLY A 361 10.38 -1.85 19.23
CA GLY A 361 11.82 -1.98 19.45
C GLY A 361 12.30 -0.62 19.93
N SER A 362 12.94 -0.60 21.11
CA SER A 362 13.42 0.60 21.80
C SER A 362 13.83 1.65 20.80
N SER A 363 12.98 2.66 20.57
CA SER A 363 13.34 3.74 19.65
C SER A 363 14.64 4.32 20.15
N ASN A 364 15.59 4.49 19.23
CA ASN A 364 16.84 5.14 19.57
C ASN A 364 16.49 6.60 19.87
N LYS A 365 16.38 6.97 21.15
CA LYS A 365 16.03 8.34 21.55
C LYS A 365 16.89 9.37 20.84
N LEU A 366 18.18 9.07 20.67
CA LEU A 366 19.12 9.91 19.92
C LEU A 366 18.71 10.10 18.46
N ALA A 367 18.22 9.05 17.80
CA ALA A 367 17.73 9.11 16.43
C ALA A 367 16.48 9.99 16.29
N ASP A 368 15.56 9.87 17.23
CA ASP A 368 14.36 10.71 17.28
C ASP A 368 14.71 12.18 17.49
N PHE A 369 15.59 12.48 18.46
CA PHE A 369 16.07 13.84 18.71
C PHE A 369 16.77 14.43 17.48
N ALA A 370 17.66 13.67 16.84
CA ALA A 370 18.34 14.12 15.63
C ALA A 370 17.37 14.35 14.46
N SER A 371 16.35 13.49 14.30
CA SER A 371 15.32 13.63 13.27
C SER A 371 14.46 14.88 13.49
N ILE A 372 14.07 15.17 14.73
CA ILE A 372 13.30 16.38 15.08
C ILE A 372 14.14 17.64 14.87
N LEU A 373 15.42 17.62 15.29
CA LEU A 373 16.32 18.76 15.09
C LEU A 373 16.52 19.06 13.59
N CYS A 374 16.70 18.02 12.78
CA CYS A 374 16.79 18.16 11.32
C CYS A 374 15.50 18.73 10.73
N LEU A 375 14.33 18.30 11.21
CA LEU A 375 13.04 18.82 10.77
C LEU A 375 12.91 20.31 11.07
N ILE A 376 13.27 20.74 12.29
CA ILE A 376 13.28 22.15 12.69
C ILE A 376 14.25 22.95 11.81
N GLY A 377 15.44 22.41 11.52
CA GLY A 377 16.42 23.04 10.63
C GLY A 377 15.90 23.23 9.22
N VAL A 378 15.22 22.23 8.64
CA VAL A 378 14.62 22.31 7.31
C VAL A 378 13.48 23.33 7.27
N ILE A 379 12.61 23.36 8.27
CA ILE A 379 11.54 24.37 8.38
C ILE A 379 12.15 25.77 8.52
N SER A 380 13.15 25.93 9.39
CA SER A 380 13.82 27.23 9.61
C SER A 380 14.49 27.73 8.35
N THR A 381 15.14 26.84 7.58
CA THR A 381 15.77 27.19 6.29
C THR A 381 14.74 27.66 5.27
N ALA A 382 13.57 27.00 5.21
CA ALA A 382 12.50 27.41 4.32
C ALA A 382 11.89 28.77 4.70
N LEU A 383 11.63 29.00 6.00
CA LEU A 383 11.10 30.27 6.50
C LEU A 383 12.11 31.42 6.34
N LEU A 384 13.39 31.17 6.63
CA LEU A 384 14.45 32.16 6.45
C LEU A 384 14.62 32.53 4.97
N SER A 385 14.48 31.56 4.07
CA SER A 385 14.51 31.84 2.64
C SER A 385 13.34 32.72 2.20
N GLU A 386 12.15 32.57 2.78
CA GLU A 386 11.02 33.47 2.54
C GLU A 386 11.35 34.89 3.03
N TYR A 387 11.97 35.03 4.21
CA TYR A 387 12.34 36.33 4.76
C TYR A 387 13.45 37.06 4.00
N ILE A 388 14.45 36.33 3.46
CA ILE A 388 15.61 36.95 2.77
C ILE A 388 15.26 37.41 1.35
N PHE A 389 14.26 36.80 0.70
CA PHE A 389 13.90 37.07 -0.70
C PHE A 389 12.59 37.85 -0.89
N VAL A 390 11.94 38.25 0.21
CA VAL A 390 10.90 39.29 0.25
C VAL A 390 11.58 40.62 0.46
#